data_AF-A0A524EWQ4-F1
#
_entry.id   AF-A0A524EWQ4-F1
#
_cell.length_a   1.000
_cell.length_b   1.000
_cell.length_c   1.000
_cell.angle_alpha   90.00
_cell.angle_beta   90.00
_cell.angle_gamma   90.00
#
_symmetry.space_group_name_H-M   'P 1'
#
loop_
_entity.id
_entity.type
_entity.pdbx_description
1 polymer ?
#
loop_
_entity_poly.entity_id
_entity_poly.type
_entity_poly.pdbx_seq_one_letter_code
_entity_poly.pdbx_strand_id
1 'polypeptide(L)'
;MLMSYPHFGSVTYVLESLLQELGIKTIFPKKPTKKTTELGSRYGPEFVCTPFKLTLGTFIEMLDEGADVLGMGGGNAFCRFGYYWPVQKLILEDLGYKFRFINIDYWSAVSILRDMKRESNGLNYLQTFHA
;
A
#
# COMPACT_ATOMS: atom_id res chain seq x y z
N MET A 1 10.69 10.09 3.55
CA MET A 1 9.90 8.86 3.65
C MET A 1 8.61 9.16 4.40
N LEU A 2 7.58 9.35 3.60
CA LEU A 2 6.19 9.50 3.96
C LEU A 2 5.45 8.37 3.24
N MET A 3 5.14 7.32 4.01
CA MET A 3 4.55 6.09 3.49
C MET A 3 3.04 6.23 3.37
N SER A 4 2.44 5.52 2.43
CA SER A 4 1.01 5.26 2.43
C SER A 4 0.72 3.85 1.91
N TYR A 5 -0.52 3.41 2.09
CA TYR A 5 -1.02 2.11 1.70
C TYR A 5 -2.50 2.28 1.29
N PRO A 6 -3.08 1.33 0.55
CA PRO A 6 -4.43 1.53 0.04
C PRO A 6 -5.48 1.17 1.08
N HIS A 7 -6.67 1.75 0.96
CA HIS A 7 -7.75 1.48 1.91
C HIS A 7 -8.34 0.06 1.69
N PHE A 8 -8.11 -0.83 2.65
CA PHE A 8 -8.54 -2.25 2.64
C PHE A 8 -9.67 -2.57 3.64
N GLY A 9 -10.61 -1.65 3.84
CA GLY A 9 -11.74 -1.88 4.74
C GLY A 9 -11.27 -1.90 6.19
N SER A 10 -11.63 -2.94 6.95
CA SER A 10 -11.23 -3.06 8.36
C SER A 10 -9.73 -3.29 8.55
N VAL A 11 -9.05 -3.89 7.55
CA VAL A 11 -7.59 -4.11 7.60
C VAL A 11 -6.83 -2.79 7.64
N THR A 12 -7.41 -1.71 7.09
CA THR A 12 -6.82 -0.37 7.15
C THR A 12 -6.48 0.00 8.59
N TYR A 13 -7.40 -0.19 9.54
CA TYR A 13 -7.20 0.20 10.95
C TYR A 13 -6.09 -0.60 11.63
N VAL A 14 -5.93 -1.89 11.28
CA VAL A 14 -4.83 -2.72 11.79
C VAL A 14 -3.50 -2.19 11.29
N LEU A 15 -3.42 -1.82 10.00
CA LEU A 15 -2.22 -1.22 9.43
C LEU A 15 -1.92 0.17 10.00
N GLU A 16 -2.96 0.97 10.32
CA GLU A 16 -2.80 2.27 11.00
C GLU A 16 -2.06 2.09 12.32
N SER A 17 -2.59 1.23 13.19
CA SER A 17 -1.99 0.92 14.49
C SER A 17 -0.56 0.40 14.34
N LEU A 18 -0.36 -0.57 13.44
CA LEU A 18 0.96 -1.18 13.23
C LEU A 18 2.01 -0.15 12.78
N LEU A 19 1.69 0.67 11.79
CA LEU A 19 2.64 1.67 11.27
C LEU A 19 2.93 2.78 12.30
N GLN A 20 1.94 3.13 13.12
CA GLN A 20 2.13 4.05 14.24
C GLN A 20 3.09 3.48 15.30
N GLU A 21 2.91 2.22 15.68
CA GLU A 21 3.79 1.55 16.66
C GLU A 21 5.21 1.35 16.13
N LEU A 22 5.36 1.10 14.82
CA LEU A 22 6.66 1.06 14.15
C LEU A 22 7.32 2.44 13.99
N GLY A 23 6.63 3.53 14.34
CA GLY A 23 7.12 4.90 14.25
C GLY A 23 7.29 5.39 12.81
N ILE A 24 6.56 4.81 11.84
CA ILE A 24 6.66 5.15 10.42
C ILE A 24 5.77 6.36 10.12
N LYS A 25 6.34 7.42 9.54
CA LYS A 25 5.58 8.58 9.08
C LYS A 25 4.67 8.16 7.93
N THR A 26 3.36 8.23 8.16
CA THR A 26 2.35 7.65 7.27
C THR A 26 1.26 8.66 6.93
N ILE A 27 0.88 8.79 5.66
CA ILE A 27 -0.39 9.40 5.25
C ILE A 27 -1.43 8.28 5.27
N PHE A 28 -2.40 8.41 6.17
CA PHE A 28 -3.46 7.42 6.33
C PHE A 28 -4.50 7.55 5.21
N PRO A 29 -4.83 6.46 4.50
CA PRO A 29 -5.80 6.51 3.43
C PRO A 29 -7.20 6.78 3.98
N LYS A 30 -7.86 7.81 3.45
CA LYS A 30 -9.25 8.12 3.80
C LYS A 30 -10.19 7.07 3.19
N LYS A 31 -11.40 6.99 3.72
CA LYS A 31 -12.46 6.13 3.16
C LYS A 31 -12.68 6.50 1.67
N PRO A 32 -12.63 5.52 0.74
CA PRO A 32 -12.78 5.79 -0.69
C PRO A 32 -14.07 6.54 -0.99
N THR A 33 -13.95 7.57 -1.83
CA THR A 33 -15.06 8.39 -2.28
C THR A 33 -15.45 8.02 -3.72
N LYS A 34 -16.48 8.69 -4.26
CA LYS A 34 -16.80 8.60 -5.70
C LYS A 34 -15.60 9.00 -6.56
N LYS A 35 -14.89 10.07 -6.17
CA LYS A 35 -13.66 10.53 -6.84
C LYS A 35 -12.60 9.42 -6.87
N THR A 36 -12.35 8.77 -5.73
CA THR A 36 -11.40 7.64 -5.64
C THR A 36 -11.78 6.53 -6.63
N THR A 37 -13.07 6.19 -6.74
CA THR A 37 -13.57 5.16 -7.65
C THR A 37 -13.45 5.58 -9.12
N GLU A 38 -13.71 6.86 -9.43
CA GLU A 38 -13.57 7.44 -10.77
C GLU A 38 -12.12 7.46 -11.24
N LEU A 39 -11.17 7.86 -10.37
CA LEU A 39 -9.74 7.81 -10.66
C LEU A 39 -9.29 6.38 -10.98
N GLY A 40 -9.67 5.43 -10.14
CA GLY A 40 -9.39 4.01 -10.36
C GLY A 40 -9.98 3.44 -11.64
N SER A 41 -11.17 3.90 -12.03
CA SER A 41 -11.83 3.46 -13.26
C SER A 41 -11.28 4.12 -14.51
N ARG A 42 -10.78 5.36 -14.40
CA ARG A 42 -10.19 6.12 -15.50
C ARG A 42 -8.85 5.53 -15.94
N TYR A 43 -8.00 5.15 -14.98
CA TYR A 43 -6.64 4.70 -15.27
C TYR A 43 -6.46 3.18 -15.16
N GLY A 44 -7.37 2.50 -14.46
CA GLY A 44 -7.34 1.04 -14.35
C GLY A 44 -7.95 0.33 -15.57
N PRO A 45 -7.57 -0.94 -15.83
CA PRO A 45 -8.17 -1.71 -16.92
C PRO A 45 -9.68 -1.87 -16.76
N GLU A 46 -10.43 -1.84 -17.87
CA GLU A 46 -11.89 -1.79 -17.86
C GLU A 46 -12.52 -2.98 -17.10
N PHE A 47 -12.04 -4.20 -17.41
CA PHE A 47 -12.51 -5.47 -16.87
C PHE A 47 -11.78 -5.92 -15.59
N VAL A 48 -10.99 -5.06 -14.95
CA VAL A 48 -10.37 -5.38 -13.66
C VAL A 48 -11.41 -5.31 -12.54
N CYS A 49 -11.21 -6.10 -11.48
CA CYS A 49 -12.13 -6.15 -10.36
C CYS A 49 -12.16 -4.83 -9.58
N THR A 50 -13.33 -4.52 -9.00
CA THR A 50 -13.58 -3.28 -8.25
C THR A 50 -12.53 -2.96 -7.17
N PRO A 51 -12.00 -3.94 -6.39
CA PRO A 51 -10.99 -3.62 -5.38
C PRO A 51 -9.69 -3.07 -5.98
N PHE A 52 -9.32 -3.48 -7.20
CA PHE A 52 -8.16 -2.92 -7.89
C PHE A 52 -8.36 -1.44 -8.18
N LYS A 53 -9.55 -1.07 -8.69
CA LYS A 53 -9.88 0.32 -9.02
C LYS A 53 -9.87 1.17 -7.76
N LEU A 54 -10.49 0.69 -6.67
CA LEU A 54 -10.49 1.41 -5.39
C LEU A 54 -9.07 1.65 -4.87
N THR A 55 -8.23 0.61 -4.84
CA THR A 55 -6.86 0.73 -4.33
C THR A 55 -5.96 1.59 -5.22
N LEU A 56 -6.09 1.51 -6.56
CA LEU A 56 -5.41 2.40 -7.49
C LEU A 56 -5.81 3.86 -7.27
N GLY A 57 -7.11 4.13 -7.15
CA GLY A 57 -7.62 5.46 -6.87
C GLY A 57 -7.09 6.02 -5.55
N THR A 58 -7.04 5.20 -4.50
CA THR A 58 -6.44 5.59 -3.23
C THR A 58 -4.97 5.95 -3.41
N PHE A 59 -4.18 5.15 -4.14
CA PHE A 59 -2.77 5.47 -4.36
C PHE A 59 -2.55 6.78 -5.08
N ILE A 60 -3.36 7.09 -6.10
CA ILE A 60 -3.31 8.37 -6.79
C ILE A 60 -3.55 9.51 -5.80
N GLU A 61 -4.59 9.42 -4.96
CA GLU A 61 -4.89 10.43 -3.95
C GLU A 61 -3.76 10.58 -2.92
N MET A 62 -3.14 9.47 -2.49
CA MET A 62 -2.04 9.52 -1.51
C MET A 62 -0.76 10.10 -2.09
N LEU A 63 -0.45 9.82 -3.36
CA LEU A 63 0.67 10.44 -4.07
C LEU A 63 0.43 11.94 -4.28
N ASP A 64 -0.79 12.35 -4.61
CA ASP A 64 -1.19 13.76 -4.71
C ASP A 64 -1.09 14.48 -3.35
N GLU A 65 -1.33 13.78 -2.24
CA GLU A 65 -1.16 14.27 -0.87
C GLU A 65 0.33 14.28 -0.41
N GLY A 66 1.27 13.84 -1.25
CA GLY A 66 2.70 13.94 -1.02
C GLY A 66 3.38 12.67 -0.50
N ALA A 67 2.72 11.50 -0.56
CA ALA A 67 3.38 10.23 -0.28
C ALA A 67 4.54 9.99 -1.26
N ASP A 68 5.71 9.60 -0.75
CA ASP A 68 6.89 9.24 -1.55
C ASP A 68 7.14 7.72 -1.56
N VAL A 69 6.43 6.98 -0.70
CA VAL A 69 6.51 5.53 -0.59
C VAL A 69 5.10 4.93 -0.53
N LEU A 70 4.85 3.92 -1.36
CA LEU A 70 3.61 3.14 -1.36
C LEU A 70 3.88 1.72 -0.88
N GLY A 71 3.05 1.21 0.02
CA GLY A 71 3.14 -0.14 0.57
C GLY A 71 1.89 -0.95 0.24
N MET A 72 2.08 -2.17 -0.23
CA MET A 72 0.98 -3.09 -0.46
C MET A 72 1.44 -4.55 -0.39
N GLY A 73 0.62 -5.40 0.21
CA GLY A 73 0.72 -6.83 0.01
C GLY A 73 0.26 -7.24 -1.39
N GLY A 74 0.80 -8.34 -1.91
CA GLY A 74 0.43 -8.90 -3.21
C GLY A 74 1.58 -9.70 -3.82
N GLY A 75 1.40 -10.28 -5.00
CA GLY A 75 2.37 -11.18 -5.64
C GLY A 75 2.03 -12.66 -5.43
N ASN A 76 1.96 -13.11 -4.17
CA ASN A 76 1.67 -14.51 -3.81
C ASN A 76 0.19 -14.73 -3.44
N ALA A 77 -0.74 -14.34 -4.33
CA ALA A 77 -2.17 -14.53 -4.10
C ALA A 77 -2.80 -15.41 -5.17
N PHE A 78 -3.79 -16.20 -4.76
CA PHE A 78 -4.51 -17.14 -5.61
C PHE A 78 -5.47 -16.48 -6.63
N CYS A 79 -5.66 -15.15 -6.57
CA CYS A 79 -6.56 -14.42 -7.46
C CYS A 79 -5.85 -13.26 -8.18
N ARG A 80 -6.62 -12.39 -8.86
CA ARG A 80 -6.08 -11.18 -9.53
C ARG A 80 -5.31 -10.25 -8.58
N PHE A 81 -5.53 -10.35 -7.27
CA PHE A 81 -4.79 -9.64 -6.24
C PHE A 81 -3.28 -9.81 -6.36
N GLY A 82 -2.81 -10.97 -6.85
CA GLY A 82 -1.38 -11.22 -7.07
C GLY A 82 -0.73 -10.19 -8.00
N TYR A 83 -1.52 -9.65 -8.94
CA TYR A 83 -1.08 -8.68 -9.93
C TYR A 83 -1.41 -7.23 -9.56
N TYR A 84 -1.97 -6.94 -8.39
CA TYR A 84 -2.34 -5.56 -8.04
C TYR A 84 -1.12 -4.65 -8.00
N TRP A 85 -0.16 -4.97 -7.14
CA TRP A 85 1.00 -4.11 -6.95
C TRP A 85 1.86 -3.89 -8.22
N PRO A 86 2.18 -4.89 -9.07
CA PRO A 86 3.01 -4.63 -10.25
C PRO A 86 2.25 -3.82 -11.28
N VAL A 87 0.96 -4.11 -11.50
CA VAL A 87 0.15 -3.40 -12.50
C VAL A 87 -0.13 -1.97 -12.04
N GLN A 88 -0.45 -1.76 -10.76
CA GLN A 88 -0.64 -0.41 -10.21
C GLN A 88 0.65 0.40 -10.26
N LYS A 89 1.80 -0.21 -9.94
CA LYS A 89 3.10 0.45 -10.05
C LYS A 89 3.33 0.97 -11.47
N LEU A 90 3.16 0.13 -12.48
CA LEU A 90 3.34 0.51 -13.89
C LEU A 90 2.40 1.66 -14.27
N ILE A 91 1.11 1.58 -13.93
CA ILE A 91 0.14 2.64 -14.21
C ILE A 91 0.57 3.97 -13.56
N LEU A 92 1.00 3.95 -12.30
CA LEU A 92 1.40 5.15 -11.58
C LEU A 92 2.71 5.76 -12.13
N GLU A 93 3.66 4.91 -12.55
CA GLU A 93 4.88 5.35 -13.23
C GLU A 93 4.57 5.99 -14.59
N ASP A 94 3.64 5.41 -15.37
CA ASP A 94 3.18 5.95 -16.66
C ASP A 94 2.44 7.30 -16.50
N LEU A 95 1.78 7.52 -15.36
CA LEU A 95 1.16 8.81 -14.99
C LEU A 95 2.20 9.87 -14.57
N GLY A 96 3.48 9.51 -14.46
CA GLY A 96 4.57 10.42 -14.15
C GLY A 96 4.89 10.57 -12.65
N TYR A 97 4.28 9.74 -11.79
CA TYR A 97 4.59 9.77 -10.37
C TYR A 97 5.99 9.18 -10.09
N LYS A 98 6.69 9.78 -9.12
CA LYS A 98 7.97 9.29 -8.62
C LYS A 98 7.81 8.83 -7.18
N PHE A 99 7.89 7.53 -6.95
CA PHE A 99 7.69 6.93 -5.64
C PHE A 99 8.51 5.64 -5.51
N ARG A 100 8.70 5.18 -4.27
CA ARG A 100 9.22 3.83 -3.99
C ARG A 100 8.04 2.91 -3.66
N PHE A 101 7.94 1.76 -4.32
CA PHE A 101 6.94 0.75 -3.97
C PHE A 101 7.55 -0.33 -3.08
N ILE A 102 6.95 -0.57 -1.91
CA ILE A 102 7.27 -1.68 -1.00
C ILE A 102 6.23 -2.77 -1.23
N ASN A 103 6.69 -3.91 -1.77
CA ASN A 103 5.90 -5.13 -1.77
C ASN A 103 6.10 -5.84 -0.44
N ILE A 104 5.00 -6.15 0.26
CA ILE A 104 5.03 -6.94 1.49
C ILE A 104 4.74 -8.40 1.12
N ASP A 105 5.76 -9.26 1.21
CA ASP A 105 5.60 -10.69 0.96
C ASP A 105 5.17 -11.42 2.24
N TYR A 106 3.95 -11.94 2.23
CA TYR A 106 3.34 -12.66 3.35
C TYR A 106 3.47 -14.18 3.24
N TRP A 107 4.36 -14.70 2.38
CA TRP A 107 4.61 -16.14 2.28
C TRP A 107 5.15 -16.75 3.57
N SER A 108 5.86 -15.97 4.38
CA SER A 108 6.36 -16.41 5.69
C SER A 108 6.26 -15.29 6.73
N ALA A 109 6.01 -15.64 7.99
CA ALA A 109 6.06 -14.64 9.08
C ALA A 109 7.46 -14.00 9.22
N VAL A 110 8.51 -14.73 8.84
CA VAL A 110 9.91 -14.26 8.87
C VAL A 110 10.17 -13.17 7.83
N SER A 111 9.60 -13.28 6.62
CA SER A 111 9.73 -12.25 5.59
C SER A 111 9.03 -10.96 6.01
N ILE A 112 7.83 -11.07 6.56
CA ILE A 112 7.08 -9.91 7.10
C ILE A 112 7.91 -9.18 8.17
N LEU A 113 8.45 -9.91 9.16
CA LEU A 113 9.27 -9.31 10.22
C LEU A 113 10.54 -8.65 9.66
N ARG A 114 11.15 -9.24 8.63
CA ARG A 114 12.33 -8.67 7.97
C ARG A 114 11.98 -7.37 7.25
N ASP A 115 10.87 -7.33 6.54
CA ASP A 115 10.40 -6.13 5.84
C ASP A 115 10.00 -5.03 6.84
N MET A 116 9.29 -5.38 7.91
CA MET A 116 8.96 -4.44 9.00
C MET A 116 10.22 -3.88 9.66
N LYS A 117 11.23 -4.71 9.92
CA LYS A 117 12.51 -4.27 10.50
C LYS A 117 13.28 -3.36 9.54
N ARG A 118 13.22 -3.63 8.24
CA ARG A 118 13.88 -2.81 7.21
C ARG A 118 13.28 -1.41 7.12
N GLU A 119 11.96 -1.32 7.32
CA GLU A 119 11.21 -0.08 7.17
C GLU A 119 10.98 0.66 8.50
N SER A 120 11.30 0.03 9.64
CA SER A 120 11.17 0.66 10.96
C SER A 120 12.25 1.73 11.20
N ASN A 121 11.88 2.78 11.94
CA ASN A 121 12.77 3.89 12.28
C ASN A 121 13.74 3.51 13.42
N GLY A 122 14.65 2.57 13.17
CA GLY A 122 15.76 2.24 14.08
C GLY A 122 15.41 1.30 15.23
N LEU A 123 14.23 0.67 15.23
CA LEU A 123 13.82 -0.30 16.25
C LEU A 123 14.61 -1.60 16.13
N ASN A 124 15.01 -2.22 17.24
CA ASN A 124 15.63 -3.55 17.27
C ASN A 124 14.63 -4.68 16.97
N TYR A 125 15.09 -5.88 16.58
CA TYR A 125 14.20 -7.00 16.22
C TYR A 125 13.17 -7.34 17.29
N LEU A 126 13.55 -7.28 18.57
CA LEU A 126 12.64 -7.48 19.71
C LEU A 126 11.57 -6.37 19.77
N GLN A 127 11.97 -5.12 19.58
CA GLN A 127 11.03 -3.99 19.58
C GLN A 127 10.09 -4.04 18.38
N THR A 128 10.57 -4.45 17.21
CA THR A 128 9.75 -4.66 16.01
C THR A 128 8.77 -5.82 16.16
N PHE A 129 9.10 -6.84 16.96
CA PHE A 129 8.21 -7.97 17.24
C PHE A 129 7.18 -7.66 18.35
N HIS A 130 7.48 -6.71 19.23
CA HIS A 130 6.60 -6.27 20.31
C HIS A 130 5.61 -5.17 19.90
N ALA A 131 5.84 -4.53 18.76
CA ALA A 131 4.89 -3.66 18.05
C ALA A 131 3.94 -4.51 17.20
#